data_AF-A0A061JG23-F1
#
_entry.id   AF-A0A061JG23-F1
#
_cell.length_a   1.000
_cell.length_b   1.000
_cell.length_c   1.000
_cell.angle_alpha   90.00
_cell.angle_beta   90.00
_cell.angle_gamma   90.00
#
_symmetry.space_group_name_H-M   'P 1'
#
loop_
_entity.id
_entity.type
_entity.pdbx_description
1 polymer ?
#
loop_
_entity_poly.entity_id
_entity_poly.type
_entity_poly.pdbx_seq_one_letter_code
_entity_poly.pdbx_strand_id
1 'polypeptide(L)' 'MSYKERVDRVIDFIGKHLDEELELDELCCIACFSKYHFHRLFTAYTGLPLMNYIKWLRLKTSYSSIDCP' A
#
# COMPACT_ATOMS: atom_id res chain seq x y z
N MET A 1 -17.63 -9.14 -2.04
CA MET A 1 -16.46 -8.28 -1.77
C MET A 1 -16.31 -7.31 -2.91
N SER A 2 -16.50 -6.03 -2.62
CA SER A 2 -16.29 -4.97 -3.62
C SER A 2 -14.80 -4.75 -3.87
N TYR A 3 -14.45 -4.23 -5.05
CA TYR A 3 -13.07 -3.85 -5.39
C TYR A 3 -12.43 -2.97 -4.32
N LYS A 4 -13.21 -2.05 -3.74
CA LYS A 4 -12.81 -1.20 -2.62
C LYS A 4 -12.32 -1.98 -1.40
N GLU A 5 -13.07 -2.97 -0.93
CA GLU A 5 -12.69 -3.75 0.27
C GLU A 5 -11.39 -4.53 0.08
N ARG A 6 -11.14 -4.99 -1.14
CA ARG A 6 -9.91 -5.69 -1.49
C ARG A 6 -8.72 -4.74 -1.46
N VAL A 7 -8.88 -3.53 -2.00
CA VAL A 7 -7.85 -2.48 -1.94
C VAL A 7 -7.60 -2.02 -0.51
N ASP A 8 -8.66 -1.86 0.29
CA ASP A 8 -8.57 -1.44 1.69
C ASP A 8 -7.75 -2.43 2.53
N ARG A 9 -7.97 -3.73 2.34
CA ARG A 9 -7.13 -4.78 2.97
C ARG A 9 -5.66 -4.66 2.60
N VAL A 10 -5.36 -4.34 1.35
CA VAL A 10 -3.96 -4.19 0.92
C VAL A 10 -3.34 -2.95 1.55
N ILE A 11 -4.08 -1.85 1.66
CA ILE A 11 -3.61 -0.63 2.34
C ILE A 11 -3.34 -0.90 3.83
N ASP A 12 -4.24 -1.60 4.52
CA ASP A 12 -4.06 -2.01 5.92
C ASP A 12 -2.84 -2.93 6.08
N PHE A 13 -2.66 -3.90 5.18
CA PHE A 13 -1.50 -4.78 5.18
C PHE A 13 -0.19 -4.01 4.97
N ILE A 14 -0.14 -3.11 3.98
CA ILE A 14 1.02 -2.24 3.73
C ILE A 14 1.35 -1.45 4.99
N GLY A 15 0.35 -0.88 5.67
CA GLY A 15 0.53 -0.09 6.89
C GLY A 15 1.11 -0.89 8.06
N LYS A 16 0.71 -2.17 8.20
CA LYS A 16 1.21 -3.07 9.25
C LYS A 16 2.61 -3.61 8.98
N HIS A 17 2.97 -3.77 7.72
CA HIS A 17 4.24 -4.35 7.27
C HIS A 17 5.18 -3.30 6.64
N LEU A 18 5.07 -2.02 7.03
CA LEU A 18 5.94 -0.94 6.49
C LEU A 18 7.42 -1.16 6.81
N ASP A 19 7.72 -1.83 7.92
CA ASP A 19 9.07 -2.14 8.39
C ASP A 19 9.72 -3.32 7.63
N GLU A 20 8.90 -4.12 6.95
CA GLU A 20 9.33 -5.31 6.21
C GLU A 20 9.46 -5.03 4.71
N GLU A 21 10.18 -5.89 3.98
CA GLU A 21 10.29 -5.80 2.52
C GLU A 21 8.97 -6.21 1.86
N LEU A 22 8.18 -5.21 1.46
CA LEU A 22 6.90 -5.43 0.77
C LEU A 22 7.14 -5.76 -0.71
N GLU A 23 6.83 -7.00 -1.10
CA GLU A 23 6.84 -7.41 -2.50
C GLU A 23 5.51 -7.18 -3.20
N LEU A 24 5.56 -6.74 -4.46
CA LEU A 24 4.35 -6.56 -5.28
C LEU A 24 3.56 -7.87 -5.43
N ASP A 25 4.24 -9.02 -5.44
CA ASP A 25 3.62 -10.34 -5.58
C ASP A 25 2.68 -10.66 -4.41
N GLU A 26 3.14 -10.44 -3.16
CA GLU A 26 2.32 -10.63 -1.96
C GLU A 26 1.07 -9.75 -1.97
N LEU A 27 1.23 -8.47 -2.31
CA LEU A 27 0.12 -7.53 -2.35
C LEU A 27 -0.91 -7.93 -3.41
N CYS A 28 -0.45 -8.47 -4.53
CA CYS A 28 -1.31 -9.01 -5.59
C CYS A 28 -2.05 -10.28 -5.12
N CYS A 29 -1.38 -11.17 -4.38
CA CYS A 29 -1.99 -12.36 -3.78
C CYS A 29 -3.10 -11.97 -2.78
N ILE A 30 -2.85 -11.01 -1.89
CA ILE A 30 -3.82 -10.52 -0.90
C ILE A 30 -5.03 -9.89 -1.61
N ALA A 31 -4.77 -9.09 -2.64
CA ALA A 31 -5.83 -8.45 -3.42
C ALA A 31 -6.56 -9.45 -4.34
N CYS A 32 -6.01 -10.65 -4.56
CA CYS A 32 -6.43 -11.63 -5.58
C CYS A 32 -6.51 -11.00 -7.00
N PHE A 33 -5.57 -10.12 -7.34
CA PHE A 33 -5.47 -9.45 -8.63
C PHE A 33 -4.15 -9.76 -9.32
N SER A 34 -4.14 -9.76 -10.65
CA SER A 34 -2.88 -9.80 -11.41
C SER A 34 -2.10 -8.49 -11.22
N LYS A 35 -0.76 -8.56 -11.25
CA LYS A 35 0.15 -7.40 -11.09
C LYS A 35 -0.27 -6.16 -11.87
N TYR A 36 -0.55 -6.32 -13.16
CA TYR A 36 -0.98 -5.22 -14.03
C TYR A 36 -2.32 -4.60 -13.61
N HIS A 37 -3.28 -5.43 -13.22
CA HIS A 37 -4.62 -4.97 -12.83
C HIS A 37 -4.56 -4.26 -11.48
N PHE A 38 -3.81 -4.81 -10.53
CA PHE A 38 -3.58 -4.22 -9.23
C PHE A 38 -2.89 -2.85 -9.36
N HIS A 39 -1.83 -2.75 -10.16
CA HIS A 39 -1.09 -1.49 -10.30
C HIS A 39 -1.96 -0.36 -10.89
N ARG A 40 -2.77 -0.66 -11.92
CA ARG A 40 -3.71 0.32 -12.50
C ARG A 40 -4.79 0.73 -11.52
N LEU A 41 -5.42 -0.24 -10.86
CA LEU A 41 -6.49 0.00 -9.90
C LEU A 41 -5.99 0.81 -8.70
N PHE A 42 -4.84 0.41 -8.15
CA PHE A 42 -4.23 1.07 -7.00
C PHE A 42 -3.92 2.52 -7.32
N THR A 43 -3.25 2.77 -8.45
CA THR A 43 -2.92 4.14 -8.89
C THR A 43 -4.17 4.97 -9.15
N ALA A 44 -5.22 4.38 -9.74
CA ALA A 44 -6.49 5.07 -9.93
C ALA A 44 -7.22 5.39 -8.62
N TYR A 45 -7.03 4.58 -7.58
CA TYR A 45 -7.66 4.75 -6.28
C TYR A 45 -6.91 5.71 -5.35
N THR A 46 -5.58 5.57 -5.26
CA THR A 46 -4.72 6.37 -4.37
C THR A 46 -4.12 7.60 -5.04
N GLY A 47 -4.18 7.68 -6.38
CA GLY A 47 -3.53 8.72 -7.18
C GLY A 47 -2.00 8.55 -7.29
N LEU A 48 -1.43 7.51 -6.66
CA LEU A 48 0.01 7.30 -6.57
C LEU A 48 0.38 5.85 -6.94
N PRO A 49 1.53 5.64 -7.61
CA PRO A 49 2.02 4.29 -7.82
C PRO A 49 2.39 3.66 -6.47
N LEU A 50 2.20 2.34 -6.38
CA LEU A 50 2.36 1.57 -5.16
C LEU A 50 3.70 1.82 -4.44
N MET A 51 4.81 1.76 -5.17
CA MET A 51 6.14 2.00 -4.61
C MET A 51 6.28 3.41 -4.02
N ASN A 52 5.67 4.43 -4.62
CA ASN A 52 5.70 5.78 -4.08
C ASN A 52 4.83 5.89 -2.84
N TYR A 53 3.68 5.20 -2.82
CA TYR A 53 2.80 5.15 -1.66
C TYR A 53 3.51 4.51 -0.45
N ILE A 54 4.19 3.38 -0.65
CA ILE A 54 4.98 2.71 0.40
C ILE A 54 6.11 3.62 0.89
N LYS A 55 6.86 4.25 -0.02
CA LYS A 55 7.92 5.21 0.35
C LYS A 55 7.37 6.39 1.16
N TRP A 56 6.25 6.96 0.72
CA TRP A 56 5.60 8.06 1.42
C TRP A 56 5.13 7.65 2.82
N LEU A 57 4.52 6.46 2.96
CA LEU A 57 4.12 5.91 4.25
C LEU A 57 5.32 5.68 5.19
N ARG A 58 6.42 5.10 4.68
CA ARG A 58 7.66 4.91 5.42
C ARG A 58 8.24 6.23 5.93
N LEU A 59 8.30 7.23 5.05
CA LEU A 59 8.72 8.58 5.44
C LEU A 59 7.78 9.14 6.53
N LYS A 60 6.47 9.10 6.29
CA LYS A 60 5.47 9.61 7.23
C LYS A 60 5.57 8.95 8.61
N THR A 61 5.78 7.63 8.69
CA THR A 61 5.93 6.95 9.98
C THR A 61 7.24 7.31 10.68
N SER A 62 8.35 7.51 9.95
CA SER A 62 9.61 7.97 10.55
C SER A 62 9.53 9.42 11.05
N TYR A 63 8.85 10.30 10.30
CA TYR A 63 8.62 11.68 10.72
C TYR A 63 7.63 11.80 11.90
N SER A 64 6.72 10.84 12.07
CA SER A 64 5.76 10.83 13.18
C SER A 64 6.41 10.62 14.56
N SER A 65 7.67 10.19 14.64
CA SER A 65 8.42 10.10 15.91
C SER A 65 9.21 11.38 16.25
N ILE A 66 9.24 12.40 15.37
CA ILE A 66 10.01 13.63 15.57
C ILE A 66 9.12 14.85 15.86
N ASP A 67 7.81 14.79 15.63
CA ASP A 67 6.95 15.95 15.92
C ASP A 67 5.72 15.57 16.77
N CYS A 68 5.90 15.73 18.07
CA CYS A 68 4.93 16.46 18.88
C CYS A 68 5.69 17.17 20.02
N PRO A 69 5.86 18.51 19.98
CA PRO A 69 5.96 19.30 21.21
C PRO A 69 4.66 19.25 22.03
#